data_AF-A0A0H2PVT2-F1
#
_entry.id   AF-A0A0H2PVT2-F1
#
_cell.length_a   1.000
_cell.length_b   1.000
_cell.length_c   1.000
_cell.angle_alpha   90.00
_cell.angle_beta   90.00
_cell.angle_gamma   90.00
#
_symmetry.space_group_name_H-M   'P 1'
#
loop_
_entity.id
_entity.type
_entity.pdbx_description
1 polymer ?
#
loop_
_entity_poly.entity_id
_entity_poly.type
_entity_poly.pdbx_seq_one_letter_code
_entity_poly.pdbx_strand_id
1 'polypeptide(L)' 'MFKRYPYTIGLMAVISFIVCIVWLFTHDACMHPFGNGLAAWWAFLVVPTLFIAIVEEQGDEQ' A
#
# COMPACT_ATOMS: atom_id res chain seq x y z
N MET A 1 -1.71 -16.41 -2.09
CA MET A 1 -2.26 -15.50 -3.14
C MET A 1 -1.14 -14.75 -3.83
N PHE A 2 -0.18 -14.22 -3.05
CA PHE A 2 0.99 -13.50 -3.57
C PHE A 2 1.83 -14.34 -4.53
N LYS A 3 2.03 -15.63 -4.24
CA LYS A 3 2.66 -16.62 -5.14
C LYS A 3 2.07 -16.73 -6.56
N ARG A 4 0.82 -16.34 -6.78
CA ARG A 4 0.17 -16.46 -8.10
C ARG A 4 0.30 -15.20 -8.96
N TYR A 5 0.36 -14.01 -8.36
CA TYR A 5 0.45 -12.74 -9.08
C TYR A 5 1.25 -11.68 -8.28
N PRO A 6 2.54 -11.93 -7.97
CA PRO A 6 3.31 -11.05 -7.09
C PRO A 6 3.48 -9.65 -7.70
N TYR A 7 3.73 -9.58 -9.00
CA TYR A 7 3.90 -8.31 -9.72
C TYR A 7 2.62 -7.50 -9.84
N THR A 8 1.47 -8.14 -10.13
CA THR A 8 0.18 -7.44 -10.21
C THR A 8 -0.20 -6.86 -8.85
N ILE A 9 0.01 -7.64 -7.77
CA ILE A 9 -0.29 -7.19 -6.41
C ILE A 9 0.68 -6.08 -5.99
N GLY A 10 1.97 -6.21 -6.28
CA GLY A 10 2.96 -5.17 -6.03
C GLY A 10 2.64 -3.87 -6.78
N LEU A 11 2.28 -3.95 -8.07
CA LEU A 11 1.87 -2.79 -8.86
C LEU A 11 0.64 -2.09 -8.26
N MET A 12 -0.38 -2.85 -7.86
CA MET A 12 -1.57 -2.29 -7.21
C MET A 12 -1.23 -1.65 -5.86
N ALA A 13 -0.31 -2.23 -5.10
CA ALA A 13 0.19 -1.65 -3.85
C ALA A 13 0.87 -0.28 -4.12
N VAL A 14 1.76 -0.19 -5.13
CA VAL A 14 2.39 1.09 -5.52
C VAL A 14 1.36 2.14 -5.92
N ILE A 15 0.42 1.78 -6.80
CA ILE A 15 -0.60 2.73 -7.29
C ILE A 15 -1.46 3.21 -6.12
N SER A 16 -1.93 2.30 -5.26
CA SER A 16 -2.74 2.66 -4.10
C SER A 16 -1.97 3.54 -3.09
N PHE A 17 -0.67 3.28 -2.90
CA PHE A 17 0.19 4.12 -2.07
C PHE A 17 0.25 5.55 -2.60
N ILE A 18 0.50 5.73 -3.91
CA ILE A 18 0.56 7.06 -4.53
C ILE A 18 -0.78 7.79 -4.35
N VAL A 19 -1.90 7.10 -4.56
CA VAL A 19 -3.24 7.69 -4.36
C VAL A 19 -3.45 8.14 -2.91
N CYS A 20 -3.05 7.34 -1.92
CA CYS A 20 -3.14 7.71 -0.51
C CYS A 20 -2.26 8.93 -0.17
N ILE A 21 -1.04 9.00 -0.72
CA ILE A 21 -0.16 10.15 -0.53
C ILE A 21 -0.78 11.41 -1.15
N VAL A 22 -1.24 11.33 -2.40
CA VAL A 22 -1.90 12.47 -3.07
C VAL A 22 -3.12 12.93 -2.27
N TRP A 23 -3.98 12.01 -1.81
CA TRP A 23 -5.12 12.34 -0.95
C TRP A 23 -4.71 13.13 0.29
N LEU A 24 -3.70 12.68 1.03
CA LEU A 24 -3.23 13.33 2.26
C LEU A 24 -2.70 14.76 2.02
N PHE A 25 -2.26 15.07 0.80
CA PHE A 25 -1.82 16.40 0.41
C PHE A 25 -2.92 17.28 -0.20
N THR A 26 -4.16 16.78 -0.32
CA THR A 26 -5.28 17.60 -0.78
C THR A 26 -5.84 18.48 0.33
N HIS A 27 -6.42 19.62 -0.04
CA HIS A 27 -7.12 20.51 0.91
C HIS A 27 -8.35 19.83 1.53
N ASP A 28 -9.04 18.96 0.77
CA ASP A 28 -10.21 18.23 1.26
C ASP A 28 -9.88 17.33 2.47
N ALA A 29 -8.66 16.79 2.52
CA ALA A 29 -8.21 15.95 3.63
C ALA A 29 -8.36 16.65 5.00
N CYS A 30 -8.28 17.98 5.09
CA CYS A 30 -8.43 18.72 6.36
C CYS A 30 -9.77 18.46 7.07
N MET A 31 -10.81 18.09 6.32
CA MET A 31 -12.16 17.86 6.83
C MET A 31 -12.46 16.37 7.11
N HIS A 32 -11.54 15.46 6.74
CA HIS A 32 -11.77 14.02 6.75
C HIS A 32 -10.76 13.27 7.66
N PRO A 33 -10.80 13.46 8.99
CA PRO A 33 -9.80 12.90 9.91
C PRO A 33 -9.75 11.37 9.88
N PHE A 34 -10.91 10.70 9.78
CA PHE A 34 -10.97 9.24 9.69
C PHE A 34 -10.43 8.71 8.36
N GLY A 35 -10.75 9.39 7.25
CA GLY A 35 -10.22 9.06 5.92
C GLY A 35 -8.70 9.19 5.86
N ASN A 36 -8.14 10.22 6.50
CA ASN A 36 -6.71 10.42 6.60
C ASN A 36 -6.04 9.33 7.43
N GLY A 37 -6.66 8.93 8.55
CA GLY A 37 -6.17 7.82 9.38
C GLY A 37 -6.10 6.52 8.59
N LEU A 38 -7.15 6.20 7.82
CA LEU A 38 -7.16 5.01 6.95
C LEU A 38 -6.14 5.10 5.81
N ALA A 39 -6.01 6.26 5.16
CA ALA A 39 -5.03 6.47 4.10
C ALA A 39 -3.59 6.33 4.63
N ALA A 40 -3.30 6.90 5.80
CA ALA A 40 -2.01 6.78 6.45
C ALA A 40 -1.72 5.34 6.90
N TRP A 41 -2.69 4.66 7.51
CA TRP A 41 -2.58 3.25 7.90
C TRP A 41 -2.26 2.37 6.69
N TRP A 42 -3.01 2.53 5.59
CA TRP A 42 -2.79 1.77 4.36
C TRP A 42 -1.39 2.06 3.78
N ALA A 43 -1.04 3.33 3.62
CA ALA A 43 0.19 3.74 2.96
C ALA A 43 1.46 3.38 3.76
N PHE A 44 1.44 3.53 5.09
CA PHE A 44 2.65 3.42 5.90
C PHE A 44 2.79 2.11 6.68
N LEU A 45 1.73 1.30 6.79
CA LEU A 45 1.79 0.02 7.49
C LEU A 45 1.43 -1.15 6.59
N VAL A 46 0.28 -1.09 5.91
CA VAL A 46 -0.16 -2.20 5.07
C VAL A 46 0.71 -2.37 3.84
N VAL A 47 0.95 -1.31 3.07
CA VAL A 47 1.76 -1.38 1.84
C VAL A 47 3.19 -1.89 2.11
N PRO A 48 3.95 -1.39 3.11
CA PRO A 48 5.26 -1.95 3.44
C PRO A 48 5.20 -3.42 3.85
N THR A 49 4.20 -3.81 4.66
CA THR A 49 4.01 -5.21 5.08
C THR A 49 3.74 -6.12 3.88
N LEU A 50 2.94 -5.65 2.91
CA LEU A 50 2.69 -6.39 1.66
C LEU A 50 3.96 -6.56 0.84
N PHE A 51 4.82 -5.53 0.76
CA PHE A 51 6.10 -5.66 0.07
C PHE A 51 7.03 -6.67 0.75
N ILE A 52 7.13 -6.65 2.07
CA ILE A 52 7.92 -7.63 2.83
C ILE A 52 7.41 -9.04 2.53
N ALA A 53 6.10 -9.27 2.65
CA ALA A 53 5.52 -10.59 2.38
C ALA A 53 5.75 -11.07 0.93
N ILE A 54 5.68 -10.16 -0.06
CA ILE A 54 5.98 -10.51 -1.45
C ILE A 54 7.46 -10.87 -1.62
N VAL A 55 8.37 -10.13 -0.99
CA VAL A 55 9.82 -10.41 -1.07
C VAL A 55 10.16 -11.74 -0.39
N GLU A 56 9.61 -12.01 0.80
CA GLU A 56 9.79 -13.27 1.52
C GLU A 56 9.28 -14.46 0.68
N GLU A 57 8.07 -14.36 0.12
CA GLU A 57 7.52 -15.43 -0.72
C GLU A 57 8.32 -15.67 -2.01
N GLN A 58 9.02 -14.66 -2.55
CA GLN A 58 9.87 -14.81 -3.74
C GLN A 58 11.29 -15.29 -3.41
N GLY A 59 11.78 -15.03 -2.19
CA GLY A 59 13.09 -15.47 -1.71
C GLY A 59 13.12 -16.94 -1.32
N ASP A 60 12.01 -17.49 -0.81
CA ASP A 60 11.86 -18.89 -0.40
C ASP A 60 11.79 -19.87 -1.61
N GLU A 61 11.71 -19.36 -2.84
CA GLU A 61 11.68 -20.14 -4.08
C GLU A 61 13.06 -20.34 -4.73
N GLN A 62 14.14 -19.79 -4.13
CA GLN A 62 15.53 -19.90 -4.63
C GLN A 62 16.38 -20.91 -3.87
#